data_AF-A0A3B8MXE7-F1
#
_entry.id   AF-A0A3B8MXE7-F1
#
_cell.length_a   1.000
_cell.length_b   1.000
_cell.length_c   1.000
_cell.angle_alpha   90.00
_cell.angle_beta   90.00
_cell.angle_gamma   90.00
#
_symmetry.space_group_name_H-M   'P 1'
#
loop_
_entity.id
_entity.type
_entity.pdbx_description
1 polymer ?
#
loop_
_entity_poly.entity_id
_entity_poly.type
_entity_poly.pdbx_seq_one_letter_code
_entity_poly.pdbx_strand_id
1 'polypeptide(L)'
;EAAVGTVAFILALIVVSYLHVVLGEMVPKNISFSIPDKAVLLLAPPLVLISQAISPIIRSMNAIANGILRMTGVQPKTEATSAFTLDEVATIVARSEE
;
A
#
# COMPACT_ATOMS: atom_id res chain seq x y z
N GLU A 1 -48.87 1.65 -26.43
CA GLU A 1 -47.60 1.65 -27.19
C GLU A 1 -46.52 2.56 -26.60
N ALA A 2 -46.80 3.85 -26.38
CA ALA A 2 -45.81 4.80 -25.86
C ALA A 2 -45.14 4.33 -24.55
N ALA A 3 -45.89 3.84 -23.57
CA ALA A 3 -45.34 3.36 -22.29
C ALA A 3 -44.39 2.16 -22.44
N VAL A 4 -44.69 1.23 -23.36
CA VAL A 4 -43.82 0.07 -23.63
C VAL A 4 -42.53 0.53 -24.30
N GLY A 5 -42.61 1.46 -25.25
CA GLY A 5 -41.44 2.07 -25.89
C GLY A 5 -40.54 2.82 -24.91
N THR A 6 -41.12 3.59 -23.99
CA THR A 6 -40.37 4.31 -22.95
C THR A 6 -39.67 3.35 -21.99
N VAL A 7 -40.36 2.29 -21.53
CA VAL A 7 -39.76 1.29 -20.63
C VAL A 7 -38.65 0.50 -21.33
N ALA A 8 -38.85 0.10 -22.58
CA ALA A 8 -37.84 -0.59 -23.38
C ALA A 8 -36.61 0.29 -23.62
N PHE A 9 -36.81 1.59 -23.90
CA PHE A 9 -35.72 2.55 -24.07
C PHE A 9 -34.90 2.75 -22.79
N ILE A 10 -35.57 2.91 -21.65
CA ILE A 10 -34.89 3.06 -20.35
C ILE A 10 -34.07 1.80 -20.02
N LEU A 11 -34.65 0.61 -20.22
CA LEU A 11 -33.94 -0.65 -20.00
C LEU A 11 -32.73 -0.78 -20.94
N ALA A 12 -32.90 -0.47 -22.22
CA ALA A 12 -31.80 -0.50 -23.19
C ALA A 12 -30.69 0.49 -22.80
N LEU A 13 -31.05 1.71 -22.37
CA LEU A 13 -30.10 2.73 -21.95
C LEU A 13 -29.28 2.27 -20.73
N ILE A 14 -29.95 1.71 -19.72
CA ILE A 14 -29.29 1.18 -18.52
C ILE A 14 -28.33 0.05 -18.89
N VAL A 15 -28.78 -0.91 -19.69
CA VAL A 15 -27.98 -2.07 -20.09
C VAL A 15 -26.76 -1.62 -20.89
N VAL A 16 -26.95 -0.79 -21.91
CA VAL A 16 -25.86 -0.31 -22.77
C VAL A 16 -24.87 0.53 -21.97
N SER A 17 -25.36 1.46 -21.14
CA SER A 17 -24.50 2.30 -20.29
C SER A 17 -23.67 1.46 -19.32
N TYR A 18 -24.31 0.52 -18.63
CA TYR A 18 -23.63 -0.37 -17.70
C TYR A 18 -22.56 -1.22 -18.42
N LEU A 19 -22.94 -1.85 -19.53
CA LEU A 19 -22.04 -2.72 -20.29
C LEU A 19 -20.85 -1.93 -20.87
N HIS A 20 -21.08 -0.70 -21.32
CA HIS A 20 -20.04 0.18 -21.86
C HIS A 20 -19.03 0.61 -20.78
N VAL A 21 -19.49 1.03 -19.60
CA VAL A 21 -18.59 1.44 -18.50
C VAL A 21 -17.83 0.25 -17.94
N VAL A 22 -18.51 -0.90 -17.78
CA VAL A 22 -17.88 -2.11 -17.26
C VAL A 22 -16.82 -2.63 -18.23
N LEU A 23 -17.18 -2.86 -19.50
CA LEU A 23 -16.25 -3.43 -20.47
C LEU A 23 -15.23 -2.42 -20.99
N GLY A 24 -15.62 -1.16 -21.15
CA GLY A 24 -14.79 -0.11 -21.74
C GLY A 24 -13.81 0.52 -20.76
N GLU A 25 -14.19 0.68 -19.49
CA GLU A 25 -13.36 1.38 -18.51
C GLU A 25 -12.94 0.46 -17.36
N MET A 26 -13.90 -0.10 -16.61
CA MET A 26 -13.61 -0.76 -15.34
C MET A 26 -12.81 -2.05 -15.51
N VAL A 27 -13.15 -2.90 -16.49
CA VAL A 27 -12.43 -4.16 -16.75
C VAL A 27 -10.99 -3.90 -17.20
N PRO A 28 -10.71 -3.07 -18.23
CA PRO A 28 -9.34 -2.75 -18.62
C PRO A 28 -8.54 -2.07 -17.51
N LYS A 29 -9.17 -1.16 -16.76
CA LYS A 29 -8.55 -0.49 -15.63
C LYS A 29 -8.17 -1.50 -14.55
N ASN A 30 -9.08 -2.40 -14.18
CA ASN A 30 -8.83 -3.41 -13.15
C ASN A 30 -7.76 -4.43 -13.57
N ILE A 31 -7.74 -4.84 -14.85
CA ILE A 31 -6.67 -5.68 -15.41
C ILE A 31 -5.32 -4.95 -15.44
N SER A 32 -5.32 -3.63 -15.63
CA SER A 32 -4.11 -2.82 -15.57
C SER A 32 -3.58 -2.67 -14.13
N PHE A 33 -4.47 -2.69 -13.13
CA PHE A 33 -4.12 -2.64 -11.72
C PHE A 33 -3.76 -4.00 -11.11
N SER A 34 -4.10 -5.12 -11.76
CA SER A 34 -3.84 -6.47 -11.24
C SER A 34 -2.38 -6.92 -11.37
N ILE A 35 -1.45 -6.06 -11.82
CA ILE A 35 -0.01 -6.31 -11.79
C ILE A 35 0.71 -5.32 -10.85
N PRO A 36 0.41 -5.34 -9.54
CA PRO A 36 1.19 -4.60 -8.56
C PRO A 36 2.66 -5.04 -8.57
N ASP A 37 2.94 -6.29 -8.94
CA ASP A 37 4.29 -6.87 -8.97
C ASP A 37 5.26 -6.11 -9.89
N LYS A 38 4.80 -5.65 -11.05
CA LYS A 38 5.66 -4.88 -11.98
C LYS A 38 5.93 -3.47 -11.46
N ALA A 39 4.94 -2.83 -10.85
CA ALA A 39 5.11 -1.51 -10.23
C ALA A 39 6.07 -1.61 -9.03
N VAL A 40 5.92 -2.65 -8.20
CA VAL A 40 6.82 -2.93 -7.08
C VAL A 40 8.23 -3.26 -7.56
N LEU A 41 8.40 -4.10 -8.59
CA LEU A 41 9.73 -4.40 -9.17
C LEU A 41 10.42 -3.19 -9.79
N LEU A 42 9.66 -2.21 -10.29
CA LEU A 42 10.20 -0.97 -10.84
C LEU A 42 10.56 0.04 -9.73
N LEU A 43 9.74 0.14 -8.69
CA LEU A 43 9.89 1.12 -7.61
C LEU A 43 10.79 0.64 -6.46
N ALA A 44 10.93 -0.67 -6.26
CA ALA A 44 11.77 -1.22 -5.19
C ALA A 44 13.27 -0.87 -5.36
N PRO A 45 13.89 -0.99 -6.55
CA PRO A 45 15.31 -0.65 -6.73
C PRO A 45 15.65 0.81 -6.36
N PRO A 46 14.94 1.85 -6.85
CA PRO A 46 15.25 3.23 -6.47
C PRO A 46 14.98 3.50 -4.99
N LEU A 47 13.95 2.88 -4.40
CA LEU A 47 13.64 3.05 -2.98
C LEU A 47 14.76 2.46 -2.08
N VAL A 48 15.30 1.30 -2.45
CA VAL A 48 16.43 0.67 -1.75
C VAL A 48 17.70 1.51 -1.92
N LEU A 49 17.94 2.08 -3.10
CA LEU A 49 19.10 2.94 -3.37
C LEU A 49 19.07 4.21 -2.49
N ILE A 50 17.91 4.85 -2.37
CA ILE A 50 17.71 6.02 -1.50
C ILE A 50 17.87 5.60 -0.03
N SER A 51 17.29 4.46 0.36
CA SER A 51 17.44 3.92 1.72
C SER A 51 18.90 3.64 2.06
N GLN A 52 19.68 3.07 1.15
CA GLN A 52 21.11 2.85 1.33
C GLN A 52 21.90 4.15 1.44
N ALA A 53 21.56 5.18 0.65
CA ALA A 53 22.20 6.48 0.73
C ALA A 53 21.94 7.18 2.07
N ILE A 54 20.76 7.01 2.66
CA ILE A 54 20.38 7.62 3.95
C ILE A 54 20.81 6.74 5.15
N SER A 55 21.03 5.44 4.94
CA SER A 55 21.51 4.48 5.96
C SER A 55 22.72 4.95 6.79
N PRO A 56 23.81 5.50 6.21
CA PRO A 56 24.94 5.99 7.00
C PRO A 56 24.57 7.15 7.93
N ILE A 57 23.62 8.01 7.53
CA ILE A 57 23.12 9.13 8.34
C ILE A 57 22.31 8.61 9.52
N ILE A 58 21.42 7.64 9.29
CA ILE A 58 20.62 7.02 10.36
C ILE A 58 21.56 6.32 11.37
N ARG A 59 22.58 5.61 10.87
CA ARG A 59 23.56 4.94 11.72
C ARG A 59 24.39 5.92 12.56
N SER A 60 24.83 7.03 11.99
CA SER A 60 25.58 8.05 12.75
C SER A 60 24.71 8.70 13.81
N MET A 61 23.46 9.04 13.49
CA MET A 61 22.51 9.57 14.45
C MET A 61 22.21 8.58 15.59
N ASN A 62 22.00 7.30 15.27
CA ASN A 62 21.82 6.26 16.28
C ASN A 62 23.07 6.05 17.13
N ALA A 63 24.27 6.12 16.54
CA ALA A 63 25.52 6.01 17.30
C ALA A 63 25.68 7.16 18.30
N ILE A 64 25.31 8.38 17.91
CA ILE A 64 25.31 9.56 18.79
C ILE A 64 24.26 9.38 19.90
N ALA A 65 23.04 9.02 19.56
CA ALA A 65 21.96 8.80 20.51
C ALA A 65 22.31 7.71 21.54
N ASN A 66 22.86 6.58 21.07
CA ASN A 66 23.31 5.49 21.94
C ASN A 66 24.52 5.89 22.79
N GLY A 67 25.42 6.73 22.28
CA GLY A 67 26.52 7.30 23.04
C GLY A 67 26.02 8.15 24.22
N ILE A 68 25.03 9.02 23.96
CA ILE A 68 24.41 9.86 24.99
C ILE A 68 23.67 9.00 26.02
N LEU A 69 22.86 8.03 25.59
CA LEU A 69 22.15 7.12 26.48
C LEU A 69 23.09 6.33 27.39
N ARG A 70 24.23 5.87 26.84
CA ARG A 70 25.26 5.16 27.60
C ARG A 70 25.95 6.07 28.62
N MET A 71 26.09 7.36 28.33
CA MET A 71 26.61 8.35 29.28
C MET A 71 25.60 8.66 30.40
N THR A 72 24.30 8.59 30.14
CA THR A 72 23.24 8.81 31.14
C THR A 72 22.85 7.53 31.91
N GLY A 73 23.54 6.41 31.67
CA GLY A 73 23.30 5.13 32.37
C GLY A 73 22.09 4.34 31.88
N VAL A 74 21.48 4.72 30.75
CA VAL A 74 20.33 4.04 30.15
C VAL A 74 20.80 3.05 29.08
N GLN A 75 20.29 1.82 29.12
CA GLN A 75 20.64 0.82 28.10
C GLN A 75 20.01 1.20 26.75
N PRO A 76 20.82 1.35 25.67
CA PRO A 76 20.29 1.66 24.35
C PRO A 76 19.49 0.48 23.79
N LYS A 77 18.19 0.65 23.61
CA LYS A 77 17.33 -0.30 22.88
C LYS A 77 17.51 -0.07 21.38
N THR A 78 18.01 -1.07 20.69
CA THR A 78 18.17 -1.05 19.23
C THR A 78 16.83 -1.44 18.58
N GLU A 79 15.84 -0.55 18.61
CA GLU A 79 14.61 -0.69 17.82
C GLU A 79 14.77 0.08 16.50
N ALA A 80 15.77 -0.30 15.71
CA ALA A 80 15.88 0.19 14.34
C ALA A 80 15.10 -0.77 13.44
N THR A 81 13.93 -0.33 12.99
CA THR A 81 12.95 -1.01 12.12
C THR A 81 11.76 -1.64 12.86
N SER A 82 10.93 -0.81 13.51
CA SER A 82 9.49 -1.14 13.66
C SER A 82 8.73 -0.70 12.41
N ALA A 83 9.18 -1.13 11.23
CA ALA A 83 8.28 -1.22 10.09
C ALA A 83 7.63 -2.59 10.23
N PHE A 84 6.60 -2.69 11.07
CA PHE A 84 5.91 -3.95 11.29
C PHE A 84 5.47 -4.50 9.94
N THR A 85 5.89 -5.73 9.65
CA THR A 85 5.38 -6.43 8.48
C THR A 85 3.88 -6.66 8.65
N LEU A 86 3.13 -6.75 7.55
CA LEU A 86 1.67 -6.99 7.60
C LEU A 86 1.30 -8.19 8.48
N ASP A 87 2.16 -9.22 8.49
CA ASP A 87 2.02 -10.43 9.30
C ASP A 87 2.22 -10.17 10.80
N GLU A 88 3.18 -9.32 11.17
CA GLU A 88 3.38 -8.88 12.56
C GLU A 88 2.22 -8.01 13.06
N VAL A 89 1.67 -7.14 12.21
CA VAL A 89 0.49 -6.33 12.58
C VAL A 89 -0.73 -7.24 12.79
N ALA A 90 -0.96 -8.23 11.91
CA ALA A 90 -2.05 -9.19 12.05
C ALA A 90 -1.92 -10.01 13.35
N THR A 91 -0.69 -10.39 13.70
CA THR A 91 -0.40 -11.14 14.94
C THR A 91 -0.64 -10.30 16.20
N ILE A 92 -0.29 -9.00 16.18
CA ILE A 92 -0.55 -8.08 17.29
C ILE A 92 -2.07 -7.90 17.51
N VAL A 93 -2.84 -7.78 16.43
CA VAL A 93 -4.32 -7.67 16.51
C VAL A 93 -4.93 -8.95 17.08
N ALA A 94 -4.54 -10.12 16.56
CA ALA A 94 -5.05 -11.41 17.04
C ALA A 94 -4.76 -11.62 18.53
N ARG A 95 -3.59 -11.18 19.02
CA ARG A 95 -3.19 -11.23 20.44
C ARG A 95 -3.92 -10.21 21.32
N SER A 96 -4.50 -9.15 20.75
CA SER A 96 -5.23 -8.12 21.50
C SER A 96 -6.72 -8.43 21.65
N GLU A 97 -7.24 -9.38 20.86
CA GLU A 97 -8.63 -9.86 20.94
C GLU A 97 -8.81 -11.05 21.90
N GLU A 98 -7.73 -11.55 22.52
CA GLU A 98 -7.76 -12.48 23.68
C GLU A 98 -7.77 -11.72 25.02
#